data_AF-A0A2G9WQG4-F1
#
_entry.id   AF-A0A2G9WQG4-F1
#
_cell.length_a   1.000
_cell.length_b   1.000
_cell.length_c   1.000
_cell.angle_alpha   90.00
_cell.angle_beta   90.00
_cell.angle_gamma   90.00
#
_symmetry.space_group_name_H-M   'P 1'
#
loop_
_entity.id
_entity.type
_entity.pdbx_description
1 polymer ?
#
loop_
_entity_poly.entity_id
_entity_poly.type
_entity_poly.pdbx_seq_one_letter_code
_entity_poly.pdbx_strand_id
1 'polypeptide(L)'
;MSGFDPGRITVRFSLTDGVVTEASIGSARPLSLASRFAGRPIEQAVEAVGLVNAVCGVSHAAALTFAAAAAGNRTIGREEAERWRIRLAAERIAEHLRELVRLAPVAAFPIVRDALDAARKAARTGIVGDDIRTIGTAFGLVPDWLPALPGHPSPPDALTVDDDAAVVAALESDADFASRPFLPGRHPETGPAVRLGWSASVAGATDAARLVEAEEALGILLNGAGNDRDFTAWLAASRTQTNTGYASVESPRGRLYYFAVVQGDGRLRDARVVAPTEWNFHPDGPFARALAGFRPDGDTVTAIARLAAQFSPCVAVDVVPKGPADA
;
A
#
# COMPACT_ATOMS: atom_id res chain seq x y z
N MET A 1 4.77 -23.20 -14.16
CA MET A 1 3.97 -21.98 -13.90
C MET A 1 4.39 -20.96 -14.93
N SER A 2 3.51 -20.59 -15.86
CA SER A 2 3.74 -19.43 -16.72
C SER A 2 4.07 -18.22 -15.85
N GLY A 3 5.04 -17.41 -16.28
CA GLY A 3 5.59 -16.30 -15.52
C GLY A 3 4.49 -15.39 -14.99
N PHE A 4 4.46 -15.19 -13.68
CA PHE A 4 3.60 -14.23 -13.02
C PHE A 4 4.09 -12.82 -13.38
N ASP A 5 3.22 -12.01 -13.99
CA ASP A 5 3.48 -10.60 -14.28
C ASP A 5 2.58 -9.73 -13.39
N PRO A 6 3.14 -9.01 -12.39
CA PRO A 6 2.36 -8.08 -11.56
C PRO A 6 1.89 -6.83 -12.34
N GLY A 7 2.36 -6.67 -13.58
CA GLY A 7 2.16 -5.50 -14.42
C GLY A 7 3.13 -4.38 -14.08
N ARG A 8 2.91 -3.24 -14.72
CA ARG A 8 3.71 -2.02 -14.56
C ARG A 8 2.85 -0.79 -14.75
N ILE A 9 3.34 0.34 -14.25
CA ILE A 9 2.86 1.66 -14.61
C ILE A 9 3.79 2.23 -15.68
N THR A 10 3.24 2.80 -16.74
CA THR A 10 3.98 3.54 -17.75
C THR A 10 3.62 5.01 -17.68
N VAL A 11 4.61 5.87 -17.49
CA VAL A 11 4.48 7.32 -17.45
C VAL A 11 5.13 7.86 -18.72
N ARG A 12 4.33 8.46 -19.59
CA ARG A 12 4.85 9.20 -20.75
C ARG A 12 4.79 10.68 -20.47
N PHE A 13 5.83 11.44 -20.81
CA PHE A 13 5.88 12.87 -20.56
C PHE A 13 6.47 13.67 -21.74
N SER A 14 6.11 14.94 -21.84
CA SER A 14 6.77 15.94 -22.68
C SER A 14 7.25 17.11 -21.82
N LEU A 15 8.24 17.86 -22.33
CA LEU A 15 8.76 19.05 -21.67
C LEU A 15 8.60 20.27 -22.58
N THR A 16 8.34 21.42 -21.96
CA THR A 16 8.48 22.75 -22.57
C THR A 16 9.18 23.64 -21.56
N ASP A 17 10.28 24.29 -21.95
CA ASP A 17 11.09 25.15 -21.09
C ASP A 17 11.52 24.52 -19.74
N GLY A 18 11.79 23.20 -19.78
CA GLY A 18 12.20 22.41 -18.62
C GLY A 18 11.07 22.06 -17.66
N VAL A 19 9.80 22.28 -18.04
CA VAL A 19 8.61 21.95 -17.24
C VAL A 19 7.82 20.86 -17.95
N VAL A 20 7.28 19.91 -17.18
CA VAL A 20 6.36 18.89 -17.69
C VAL A 20 5.04 19.57 -18.10
N THR A 21 4.77 19.58 -19.40
CA THR A 21 3.55 20.18 -19.98
C THR A 21 2.47 19.17 -20.29
N GLU A 22 2.86 17.96 -20.68
CA GLU A 22 1.92 16.84 -20.82
C GLU A 22 2.48 15.60 -20.15
N ALA A 23 1.60 14.85 -19.49
CA ALA A 23 1.89 13.52 -18.98
C ALA A 23 0.69 12.59 -19.22
N SER A 24 0.95 11.33 -19.49
CA SER A 24 -0.06 10.28 -19.53
C SER A 24 0.41 9.10 -18.68
N ILE A 25 -0.49 8.58 -17.85
CA ILE A 25 -0.23 7.41 -17.01
C ILE A 25 -1.06 6.24 -17.53
N GLY A 26 -0.39 5.14 -17.85
CA GLY A 26 -1.03 3.87 -18.21
C GLY A 26 -0.72 2.80 -17.17
N SER A 27 -1.71 1.99 -16.84
CA SER A 27 -1.54 0.80 -16.01
C SER A 27 -1.73 -0.45 -16.85
N ALA A 28 -0.74 -1.34 -16.85
CA ALA A 28 -0.86 -2.68 -17.44
C ALA A 28 -1.14 -3.74 -16.36
N ARG A 29 -1.58 -3.31 -15.17
CA ARG A 29 -1.82 -4.22 -14.05
C ARG A 29 -3.10 -5.05 -14.30
N PRO A 30 -3.11 -6.34 -13.94
CA PRO A 30 -4.31 -7.15 -14.03
C PRO A 30 -5.44 -6.61 -13.14
N LEU A 31 -6.68 -6.61 -13.65
CA LEU A 31 -7.91 -6.14 -12.96
C LEU A 31 -8.07 -6.68 -11.53
N SER A 32 -7.71 -7.94 -11.30
CA SER A 32 -7.58 -8.50 -9.96
C SER A 32 -6.64 -9.69 -10.00
N LEU A 33 -5.57 -9.65 -9.21
CA LEU A 33 -4.72 -10.81 -9.00
C LEU A 33 -5.41 -11.87 -8.14
N ALA A 34 -6.32 -11.45 -7.25
CA ALA A 34 -7.02 -12.34 -6.33
C ALA A 34 -8.06 -13.22 -7.06
N SER A 35 -8.70 -12.71 -8.12
CA SER A 35 -9.68 -13.48 -8.90
C SER A 35 -9.07 -14.70 -9.61
N ARG A 36 -7.75 -14.69 -9.86
CA ARG A 36 -7.03 -15.86 -10.42
C ARG A 36 -7.04 -17.08 -9.50
N PHE A 37 -7.40 -16.91 -8.23
CA PHE A 37 -7.51 -17.98 -7.26
C PHE A 37 -8.96 -18.48 -7.07
N ALA A 38 -9.89 -18.10 -7.95
CA ALA A 38 -11.23 -18.66 -7.97
C ALA A 38 -11.22 -20.20 -8.02
N GLY A 39 -12.13 -20.84 -7.28
CA GLY A 39 -12.21 -22.29 -7.09
C GLY A 39 -11.22 -22.87 -6.07
N ARG A 40 -10.27 -22.08 -5.54
CA ARG A 40 -9.34 -22.53 -4.49
C ARG A 40 -10.00 -22.43 -3.10
N PRO A 41 -9.63 -23.29 -2.13
CA PRO A 41 -9.92 -23.04 -0.72
C PRO A 41 -9.38 -21.67 -0.30
N ILE A 42 -10.09 -20.97 0.59
CA ILE A 42 -9.73 -19.61 1.01
C ILE A 42 -8.31 -19.55 1.57
N GLU A 43 -7.90 -20.56 2.34
CA GLU A 43 -6.56 -20.62 2.94
C GLU A 43 -5.46 -20.65 1.88
N GLN A 44 -5.68 -21.39 0.78
CA GLN A 44 -4.74 -21.44 -0.35
C GLN A 44 -4.73 -20.12 -1.12
N ALA A 45 -5.89 -19.47 -1.28
CA ALA A 45 -5.97 -18.17 -1.93
C ALA A 45 -5.24 -17.09 -1.09
N VAL A 46 -5.40 -17.11 0.24
CA VAL A 46 -4.72 -16.22 1.20
C VAL A 46 -3.19 -16.39 1.12
N GLU A 47 -2.70 -17.63 1.13
CA GLU A 47 -1.27 -17.91 0.97
C GLU A 47 -0.75 -17.38 -0.37
N ALA A 48 -1.47 -17.65 -1.46
CA ALA A 48 -1.04 -17.25 -2.78
C ALA A 48 -1.04 -15.73 -2.96
N VAL A 49 -2.06 -15.00 -2.49
CA VAL A 49 -2.06 -13.52 -2.55
C VAL A 49 -0.93 -12.93 -1.70
N GLY A 50 -0.57 -13.57 -0.57
CA GLY A 50 0.55 -13.14 0.24
C GLY A 50 1.89 -13.29 -0.49
N LEU A 51 2.08 -14.38 -1.24
CA LEU A 51 3.33 -14.65 -1.96
C LEU A 51 3.50 -13.79 -3.22
N VAL A 52 2.42 -13.52 -3.95
CA VAL A 52 2.51 -12.78 -5.22
C VAL A 52 2.67 -11.27 -5.05
N ASN A 53 2.30 -10.74 -3.88
CA ASN A 53 2.46 -9.32 -3.55
C ASN A 53 3.71 -9.13 -2.68
N ALA A 54 4.88 -9.17 -3.32
CA ALA A 54 6.19 -9.31 -2.65
C ALA A 54 6.49 -8.29 -1.54
N VAL A 55 5.85 -7.12 -1.56
CA VAL A 55 6.14 -6.03 -0.62
C VAL A 55 4.94 -5.60 0.25
N CYS A 56 3.71 -6.06 0.00
CA CYS A 56 2.58 -5.83 0.92
C CYS A 56 1.71 -7.08 1.11
N GLY A 57 2.34 -8.25 0.97
CA GLY A 57 1.67 -9.56 0.97
C GLY A 57 0.90 -9.85 2.24
N VAL A 58 1.36 -9.40 3.41
CA VAL A 58 0.63 -9.53 4.67
C VAL A 58 -0.65 -8.70 4.62
N SER A 59 -0.59 -7.45 4.16
CA SER A 59 -1.79 -6.61 3.99
C SER A 59 -2.81 -7.25 3.05
N HIS A 60 -2.36 -7.80 1.91
CA HIS A 60 -3.22 -8.53 0.98
C HIS A 60 -3.83 -9.80 1.58
N ALA A 61 -3.03 -10.58 2.32
CA ALA A 61 -3.47 -11.79 2.98
C ALA A 61 -4.47 -11.50 4.11
N ALA A 62 -4.24 -10.43 4.89
CA ALA A 62 -5.15 -9.97 5.93
C ALA A 62 -6.48 -9.54 5.31
N ALA A 63 -6.44 -8.67 4.29
CA ALA A 63 -7.65 -8.19 3.62
C ALA A 63 -8.50 -9.35 3.09
N LEU A 64 -7.90 -10.33 2.40
CA LEU A 64 -8.64 -11.51 1.94
C LEU A 64 -9.16 -12.38 3.08
N THR A 65 -8.37 -12.59 4.13
CA THR A 65 -8.77 -13.40 5.30
C THR A 65 -10.01 -12.82 5.97
N PHE A 66 -10.00 -11.51 6.22
CA PHE A 66 -11.10 -10.83 6.92
C PHE A 66 -12.33 -10.65 6.01
N ALA A 67 -12.15 -10.33 4.73
CA ALA A 67 -13.25 -10.29 3.77
C ALA A 67 -13.94 -11.65 3.63
N ALA A 68 -13.17 -12.73 3.53
CA ALA A 68 -13.70 -14.09 3.44
C ALA A 68 -14.39 -14.54 4.74
N ALA A 69 -13.85 -14.17 5.90
CA ALA A 69 -14.49 -14.43 7.18
C ALA A 69 -15.86 -13.74 7.28
N ALA A 70 -15.93 -12.45 6.90
CA ALA A 70 -17.19 -11.70 6.85
C ALA A 70 -18.18 -12.32 5.86
N ALA A 71 -17.72 -12.71 4.66
CA ALA A 71 -18.51 -13.41 3.66
C ALA A 71 -19.13 -14.70 4.22
N GLY A 72 -18.35 -15.50 4.97
CA GLY A 72 -18.76 -16.77 5.56
C GLY A 72 -19.49 -16.68 6.92
N ASN A 73 -19.75 -15.48 7.45
CA ASN A 73 -20.28 -15.26 8.81
C ASN A 73 -19.38 -15.83 9.91
N ARG A 74 -18.07 -15.95 9.63
CA ARG A 74 -17.09 -16.48 10.57
C ARG A 74 -16.52 -15.33 11.38
N THR A 75 -16.62 -15.43 12.69
CA THR A 75 -15.92 -14.50 13.60
C THR A 75 -14.45 -14.90 13.70
N ILE A 76 -13.55 -13.95 13.48
CA ILE A 76 -12.12 -14.13 13.76
C ILE A 76 -11.91 -13.94 15.27
N GLY A 77 -11.34 -14.94 15.93
CA GLY A 77 -11.10 -14.89 17.37
C GLY A 77 -10.03 -13.87 17.75
N ARG A 78 -10.07 -13.38 19.00
CA ARG A 78 -9.16 -12.33 19.50
C ARG A 78 -7.68 -12.68 19.32
N GLU A 79 -7.29 -13.91 19.59
CA GLU A 79 -5.90 -14.35 19.40
C GLU A 79 -5.45 -14.35 17.93
N GLU A 80 -6.35 -14.71 17.02
CA GLU A 80 -6.06 -14.68 15.58
C GLU A 80 -5.98 -13.23 15.09
N ALA A 81 -6.89 -12.36 15.55
CA ALA A 81 -6.85 -10.92 15.26
C ALA A 81 -5.55 -10.28 15.77
N GLU A 82 -5.10 -10.63 16.98
CA GLU A 82 -3.83 -10.14 17.54
C GLU A 82 -2.63 -10.60 16.72
N ARG A 83 -2.61 -11.86 16.25
CA ARG A 83 -1.57 -12.33 15.33
C ARG A 83 -1.58 -11.50 14.04
N TRP A 84 -2.74 -11.16 13.49
CA TRP A 84 -2.82 -10.29 12.30
C TRP A 84 -2.35 -8.86 12.58
N ARG A 85 -2.66 -8.31 13.76
CA ARG A 85 -2.15 -7.01 14.20
C ARG A 85 -0.62 -6.99 14.22
N ILE A 86 0.01 -8.00 14.82
CA ILE A 86 1.48 -8.15 14.84
C ILE A 86 2.02 -8.26 13.41
N ARG A 87 1.38 -9.06 12.55
CA ARG A 87 1.85 -9.23 11.16
C ARG A 87 1.83 -7.92 10.38
N LEU A 88 0.75 -7.15 10.49
CA LEU A 88 0.60 -5.86 9.80
C LEU A 88 1.60 -4.82 10.31
N ALA A 89 1.80 -4.72 11.63
CA ALA A 89 2.78 -3.80 12.21
C ALA A 89 4.20 -4.16 11.79
N ALA A 90 4.53 -5.44 11.78
CA ALA A 90 5.83 -5.92 11.35
C ALA A 90 6.06 -5.71 9.83
N GLU A 91 5.04 -5.87 8.99
CA GLU A 91 5.12 -5.52 7.56
C GLU A 91 5.37 -4.02 7.36
N ARG A 92 4.65 -3.17 8.09
CA ARG A 92 4.83 -1.70 8.09
C ARG A 92 6.29 -1.32 8.36
N ILE A 93 6.85 -1.86 9.44
CA ILE A 93 8.25 -1.65 9.82
C ILE A 93 9.21 -2.14 8.72
N ALA A 94 9.03 -3.38 8.24
CA ALA A 94 9.93 -3.95 7.24
C ALA A 94 9.94 -3.13 5.94
N GLU A 95 8.77 -2.68 5.50
CA GLU A 95 8.65 -1.88 4.28
C GLU A 95 9.22 -0.47 4.44
N HIS A 96 8.96 0.19 5.56
CA HIS A 96 9.48 1.53 5.80
C HIS A 96 11.01 1.53 5.96
N LEU A 97 11.57 0.56 6.69
CA LEU A 97 13.03 0.39 6.77
C LEU A 97 13.65 0.13 5.39
N ARG A 98 13.02 -0.72 4.57
CA ARG A 98 13.49 -1.01 3.21
C ARG A 98 13.50 0.23 2.33
N GLU A 99 12.54 1.14 2.49
CA GLU A 99 12.49 2.40 1.74
C GLU A 99 13.48 3.45 2.28
N LEU A 100 13.65 3.53 3.60
CA LEU A 100 14.49 4.53 4.25
C LEU A 100 15.99 4.18 4.19
N VAL A 101 16.36 2.91 4.04
CA VAL A 101 17.78 2.48 4.00
C VAL A 101 18.59 3.16 2.90
N ARG A 102 17.94 3.65 1.83
CA ARG A 102 18.62 4.41 0.76
C ARG A 102 19.24 5.73 1.24
N LEU A 103 18.78 6.24 2.38
CA LEU A 103 19.27 7.47 3.02
C LEU A 103 20.34 7.16 4.09
N ALA A 104 20.50 5.89 4.47
CA ALA A 104 21.34 5.50 5.58
C ALA A 104 22.84 5.55 5.21
N PRO A 105 23.72 5.94 6.14
CA PRO A 105 25.16 5.75 5.97
C PRO A 105 25.49 4.26 5.96
N VAL A 106 26.54 3.88 5.23
CA VAL A 106 26.98 2.48 5.08
C VAL A 106 27.18 1.78 6.43
N ALA A 107 27.63 2.50 7.46
CA ALA A 107 27.84 1.97 8.81
C ALA A 107 26.54 1.46 9.48
N ALA A 108 25.36 1.96 9.07
CA ALA A 108 24.08 1.53 9.61
C ALA A 108 23.53 0.26 8.94
N PHE A 109 24.08 -0.16 7.80
CA PHE A 109 23.52 -1.28 7.01
C PHE A 109 23.41 -2.61 7.78
N PRO A 110 24.40 -3.03 8.61
CA PRO A 110 24.25 -4.24 9.40
C PRO A 110 23.07 -4.17 10.38
N ILE A 111 22.88 -3.02 11.03
CA ILE A 111 21.81 -2.80 12.00
C ILE A 111 20.45 -2.83 11.31
N VAL A 112 20.32 -2.14 10.17
CA VAL A 112 19.09 -2.14 9.38
C VAL A 112 18.76 -3.54 8.84
N ARG A 113 19.76 -4.32 8.40
CA ARG A 113 19.55 -5.71 7.98
C ARG A 113 18.99 -6.56 9.11
N ASP A 114 19.58 -6.50 10.29
CA ASP A 114 19.15 -7.33 11.43
C ASP A 114 17.72 -6.94 11.87
N ALA A 115 17.40 -5.63 11.85
CA ALA A 115 16.05 -5.13 12.08
C ALA A 115 15.04 -5.61 11.02
N LEU A 116 15.41 -5.59 9.74
CA LEU A 116 14.58 -6.13 8.65
C LEU A 116 14.31 -7.62 8.83
N ASP A 117 15.30 -8.40 9.26
CA ASP A 117 15.14 -9.83 9.49
C ASP A 117 14.19 -10.11 10.66
N ALA A 118 14.32 -9.37 11.76
CA ALA A 118 13.40 -9.44 12.90
C ALA A 118 11.96 -9.06 12.50
N ALA A 119 11.79 -7.94 11.78
CA ALA A 119 10.49 -7.49 11.28
C ALA A 119 9.85 -8.53 10.34
N ARG A 120 10.61 -9.04 9.37
CA ARG A 120 10.11 -10.06 8.43
C ARG A 120 9.75 -11.37 9.13
N LYS A 121 10.49 -11.76 10.17
CA LYS A 121 10.16 -12.93 10.99
C LYS A 121 8.83 -12.73 11.70
N ALA A 122 8.63 -11.60 12.38
CA ALA A 122 7.36 -11.27 13.02
C ALA A 122 6.19 -11.16 12.02
N ALA A 123 6.42 -10.60 10.83
CA ALA A 123 5.43 -10.53 9.76
C ALA A 123 4.98 -11.92 9.26
N ARG A 124 5.90 -12.90 9.24
CA ARG A 124 5.60 -14.28 8.83
C ARG A 124 4.94 -15.12 9.94
N THR A 125 5.29 -14.91 11.21
CA THR A 125 4.80 -15.74 12.32
C THR A 125 3.58 -15.13 13.01
N GLY A 126 3.44 -13.81 12.99
CA GLY A 126 2.51 -13.08 13.86
C GLY A 126 2.89 -13.18 15.33
N ILE A 127 4.18 -13.40 15.62
CA ILE A 127 4.73 -13.54 16.96
C ILE A 127 5.94 -12.61 17.07
N VAL A 128 5.97 -11.81 18.14
CA VAL A 128 7.11 -10.96 18.48
C VAL A 128 8.20 -11.79 19.15
N GLY A 129 9.42 -11.75 18.61
CA GLY A 129 10.60 -12.41 19.18
C GLY A 129 11.47 -11.45 19.99
N ASP A 130 12.46 -12.00 20.70
CA ASP A 130 13.42 -11.21 21.50
C ASP A 130 14.30 -10.28 20.64
N ASP A 131 14.40 -10.57 19.35
CA ASP A 131 15.12 -9.79 18.34
C ASP A 131 14.44 -8.45 18.01
N ILE A 132 13.22 -8.18 18.51
CA ILE A 132 12.50 -6.91 18.31
C ILE A 132 13.31 -5.67 18.73
N ARG A 133 14.22 -5.81 19.70
CA ARG A 133 15.08 -4.71 20.16
C ARG A 133 15.97 -4.17 19.04
N THR A 134 16.35 -5.00 18.07
CA THR A 134 17.14 -4.58 16.90
C THR A 134 16.41 -3.54 16.05
N ILE A 135 15.08 -3.62 16.00
CA ILE A 135 14.23 -2.67 15.27
C ILE A 135 14.29 -1.29 15.93
N GLY A 136 14.16 -1.23 17.26
CA GLY A 136 14.30 0.01 18.02
C GLY A 136 15.68 0.65 17.83
N THR A 137 16.75 -0.16 17.83
CA THR A 137 18.11 0.31 17.56
C THR A 137 18.25 0.89 16.15
N ALA A 138 17.63 0.28 15.14
CA ALA A 138 17.66 0.81 13.77
C ALA A 138 16.93 2.16 13.67
N PHE A 139 15.72 2.28 14.24
CA PHE A 139 14.96 3.53 14.18
C PHE A 139 15.61 4.68 14.95
N GLY A 140 16.34 4.39 16.03
CA GLY A 140 17.12 5.41 16.74
C GLY A 140 18.20 6.10 15.88
N LEU A 141 18.57 5.53 14.73
CA LEU A 141 19.54 6.11 13.80
C LEU A 141 18.88 6.89 12.65
N VAL A 142 17.61 6.62 12.36
CA VAL A 142 16.90 7.14 11.17
C VAL A 142 16.69 8.67 11.18
N PRO A 143 16.39 9.33 12.33
CA PRO A 143 16.18 10.78 12.34
C PRO A 143 17.32 11.57 11.71
N ASP A 144 18.57 11.10 11.86
CA ASP A 144 19.77 11.74 11.31
C ASP A 144 19.86 11.62 9.77
N TRP A 145 19.01 10.82 9.15
CA TRP A 145 19.01 10.55 7.70
C TRP A 145 17.91 11.32 6.95
N LEU A 146 16.94 11.87 7.69
CA LEU A 146 15.74 12.45 7.07
C LEU A 146 15.99 13.86 6.54
N PRO A 147 15.45 14.18 5.35
CA PRO A 147 15.45 15.56 4.89
C PRO A 147 14.55 16.41 5.79
N ALA A 148 14.88 17.70 5.92
CA ALA A 148 13.98 18.66 6.56
C ALA A 148 12.64 18.71 5.81
N LEU A 149 11.54 18.69 6.55
CA LEU A 149 10.22 18.85 5.97
C LEU A 149 9.96 20.32 5.58
N PRO A 150 9.38 20.59 4.41
CA PRO A 150 8.94 21.94 4.07
C PRO A 150 7.79 22.40 4.97
N GLY A 151 7.67 23.71 5.22
CA GLY A 151 6.58 24.27 6.04
C GLY A 151 5.21 24.18 5.36
N HIS A 152 4.17 23.89 6.16
CA HIS A 152 2.73 23.93 5.86
C HIS A 152 2.31 23.78 4.38
N PRO A 153 2.30 22.54 3.85
CA PRO A 153 1.66 22.26 2.57
C PRO A 153 0.12 22.36 2.68
N SER A 154 -0.54 22.56 1.54
CA SER A 154 -2.00 22.38 1.46
C SER A 154 -2.34 20.89 1.65
N PRO A 155 -3.40 20.56 2.39
CA PRO A 155 -3.79 19.17 2.60
C PRO A 155 -4.21 18.51 1.27
N PRO A 156 -3.86 17.24 1.05
CA PRO A 156 -4.31 16.50 -0.13
C PRO A 156 -5.81 16.17 -0.04
N ASP A 157 -6.42 15.86 -1.18
CA ASP A 157 -7.68 15.10 -1.20
C ASP A 157 -7.37 13.66 -0.74
N ALA A 158 -7.58 13.36 0.54
CA ALA A 158 -7.20 12.09 1.16
C ALA A 158 -8.31 11.03 0.98
N LEU A 159 -7.90 9.79 0.69
CA LEU A 159 -8.77 8.62 0.77
C LEU A 159 -8.79 8.13 2.21
N THR A 160 -9.96 8.17 2.85
CA THR A 160 -10.10 7.93 4.29
C THR A 160 -11.09 6.81 4.60
N VAL A 161 -11.22 6.48 5.89
CA VAL A 161 -12.24 5.54 6.39
C VAL A 161 -13.67 5.97 6.05
N ASP A 162 -13.92 7.27 5.89
CA ASP A 162 -15.24 7.80 5.55
C ASP A 162 -15.65 7.46 4.12
N ASP A 163 -14.68 7.15 3.26
CA ASP A 163 -14.91 6.78 1.86
C ASP A 163 -15.20 5.28 1.69
N ASP A 164 -14.94 4.45 2.70
CA ASP A 164 -15.01 2.98 2.60
C ASP A 164 -16.33 2.46 2.05
N ALA A 165 -17.45 2.98 2.57
CA ALA A 165 -18.78 2.54 2.17
C ALA A 165 -19.03 2.82 0.69
N ALA A 166 -18.57 3.97 0.18
CA ALA A 166 -18.72 4.35 -1.23
C ALA A 166 -17.84 3.48 -2.13
N VAL A 167 -16.58 3.23 -1.72
CA VAL A 167 -15.65 2.35 -2.45
C VAL A 167 -16.18 0.92 -2.53
N VAL A 168 -16.69 0.38 -1.41
CA VAL A 168 -17.25 -0.97 -1.35
C VAL A 168 -18.50 -1.09 -2.23
N ALA A 169 -19.40 -0.12 -2.18
CA ALA A 169 -20.58 -0.10 -3.04
C ALA A 169 -20.20 -0.05 -4.54
N ALA A 170 -19.22 0.79 -4.90
CA ALA A 170 -18.75 0.89 -6.28
C ALA A 170 -18.12 -0.43 -6.75
N LEU A 171 -17.25 -1.04 -5.93
CA LEU A 171 -16.64 -2.35 -6.17
C LEU A 171 -17.66 -3.47 -6.38
N GLU A 172 -18.78 -3.43 -5.66
CA GLU A 172 -19.86 -4.41 -5.79
C GLU A 172 -20.62 -4.22 -7.12
N SER A 173 -20.90 -2.96 -7.47
CA SER A 173 -21.70 -2.59 -8.65
C SER A 173 -20.96 -2.67 -10.00
N ASP A 174 -19.66 -2.43 -10.00
CA ASP A 174 -18.85 -2.31 -11.22
C ASP A 174 -17.53 -3.10 -11.05
N ALA A 175 -17.32 -4.08 -11.93
CA ALA A 175 -16.11 -4.89 -11.92
C ALA A 175 -14.87 -4.12 -12.41
N ASP A 176 -15.05 -3.11 -13.27
CA ASP A 176 -13.97 -2.34 -13.87
C ASP A 176 -13.46 -1.22 -12.95
N PHE A 177 -14.29 -0.82 -11.96
CA PHE A 177 -13.94 0.13 -10.91
C PHE A 177 -12.58 -0.19 -10.26
N ALA A 178 -12.29 -1.48 -10.06
CA ALA A 178 -11.04 -1.92 -9.43
C ALA A 178 -9.78 -1.49 -10.20
N SER A 179 -9.86 -1.34 -11.53
CA SER A 179 -8.71 -0.90 -12.35
C SER A 179 -8.55 0.61 -12.41
N ARG A 180 -9.63 1.37 -12.25
CA ARG A 180 -9.69 2.83 -12.40
C ARG A 180 -10.64 3.42 -11.37
N PRO A 181 -10.30 3.36 -10.08
CA PRO A 181 -11.18 3.80 -9.02
C PRO A 181 -11.28 5.33 -9.02
N PHE A 182 -12.49 5.83 -8.78
CA PHE A 182 -12.75 7.24 -8.56
C PHE A 182 -13.95 7.39 -7.63
N LEU A 183 -14.02 8.51 -6.92
CA LEU A 183 -15.23 8.89 -6.19
C LEU A 183 -15.90 10.04 -6.95
N PRO A 184 -17.21 10.29 -6.76
CA PRO A 184 -17.88 11.39 -7.44
C PRO A 184 -17.12 12.72 -7.29
N GLY A 185 -16.55 13.21 -8.41
CA GLY A 185 -15.75 14.45 -8.45
C GLY A 185 -14.38 14.38 -7.77
N ARG A 186 -13.91 13.22 -7.32
CA ARG A 186 -12.68 13.06 -6.53
C ARG A 186 -11.81 11.92 -7.04
N HIS A 187 -10.50 12.17 -7.05
CA HIS A 187 -9.47 11.14 -7.26
C HIS A 187 -8.49 11.24 -6.08
N PRO A 188 -8.88 10.67 -4.93
CA PRO A 188 -8.17 10.89 -3.69
C PRO A 188 -6.82 10.16 -3.69
N GLU A 189 -5.90 10.71 -2.91
CA GLU A 189 -4.58 10.16 -2.65
C GLU A 189 -4.60 9.23 -1.43
N THR A 190 -3.74 8.23 -1.43
CA THR A 190 -3.53 7.37 -0.27
C THR A 190 -2.05 7.03 -0.08
N GLY A 191 -1.63 6.77 1.15
CA GLY A 191 -0.26 6.44 1.47
C GLY A 191 0.23 7.09 2.76
N PRO A 192 1.50 6.87 3.13
CA PRO A 192 2.03 7.34 4.40
C PRO A 192 1.92 8.86 4.60
N ALA A 193 2.35 9.64 3.61
CA ALA A 193 2.29 11.10 3.69
C ALA A 193 0.85 11.61 3.93
N VAL A 194 -0.12 11.03 3.22
CA VAL A 194 -1.53 11.42 3.29
C VAL A 194 -2.10 11.22 4.68
N ARG A 195 -1.71 10.14 5.38
CA ARG A 195 -2.15 9.86 6.75
C ARG A 195 -1.64 10.90 7.76
N LEU A 196 -0.56 11.61 7.45
CA LEU A 196 -0.11 12.78 8.21
C LEU A 196 -0.68 14.12 7.70
N GLY A 197 -1.51 14.10 6.65
CA GLY A 197 -2.11 15.28 6.04
C GLY A 197 -1.25 15.94 4.95
N TRP A 198 -0.30 15.21 4.38
CA TRP A 198 0.64 15.74 3.36
C TRP A 198 0.44 15.00 2.05
N SER A 199 0.51 15.70 0.91
CA SER A 199 0.63 15.01 -0.37
C SER A 199 2.03 14.40 -0.51
N ALA A 200 2.12 13.23 -1.11
CA ALA A 200 3.36 12.60 -1.53
C ALA A 200 4.13 13.40 -2.59
N SER A 201 3.51 14.43 -3.21
CA SER A 201 4.24 15.36 -4.08
C SER A 201 5.19 16.29 -3.29
N VAL A 202 4.99 16.42 -1.98
CA VAL A 202 5.80 17.28 -1.12
C VAL A 202 7.10 16.57 -0.80
N ALA A 203 8.22 17.16 -1.20
CA ALA A 203 9.54 16.57 -1.00
C ALA A 203 9.79 16.21 0.48
N GLY A 204 10.18 14.96 0.73
CA GLY A 204 10.49 14.45 2.07
C GLY A 204 9.29 14.04 2.91
N ALA A 205 8.06 14.37 2.50
CA ALA A 205 6.85 14.08 3.27
C ALA A 205 6.64 12.58 3.49
N THR A 206 6.76 11.79 2.41
CA THR A 206 6.62 10.33 2.51
C THR A 206 7.70 9.71 3.37
N ASP A 207 8.95 10.20 3.32
CA ASP A 207 10.04 9.63 4.13
C ASP A 207 9.86 9.93 5.62
N ALA A 208 9.45 11.15 5.97
CA ALA A 208 9.14 11.48 7.36
C ALA A 208 7.93 10.68 7.87
N ALA A 209 6.89 10.53 7.04
CA ALA A 209 5.72 9.73 7.40
C ALA A 209 6.07 8.26 7.63
N ARG A 210 6.98 7.69 6.82
CA ARG A 210 7.47 6.32 7.02
C ARG A 210 8.16 6.12 8.36
N LEU A 211 8.91 7.10 8.85
CA LEU A 211 9.52 7.02 10.19
C LEU A 211 8.44 7.04 11.27
N VAL A 212 7.51 7.99 11.22
CA VAL A 212 6.42 8.10 12.20
C VAL A 212 5.60 6.81 12.26
N GLU A 213 5.16 6.29 11.11
CA GLU A 213 4.36 5.05 11.07
C GLU A 213 5.14 3.82 11.54
N ALA A 214 6.45 3.80 11.30
CA ALA A 214 7.31 2.74 11.78
C ALA A 214 7.49 2.77 13.30
N GLU A 215 7.62 3.95 13.90
CA GLU A 215 7.70 4.13 15.36
C GLU A 215 6.37 3.75 16.03
N GLU A 216 5.24 4.16 15.45
CA GLU A 216 3.90 3.73 15.90
C GLU A 216 3.74 2.21 15.83
N ALA A 217 4.14 1.60 14.71
CA ALA A 217 4.11 0.15 14.54
C ALA A 217 5.03 -0.57 15.51
N LEU A 218 6.21 -0.01 15.82
CA LEU A 218 7.11 -0.57 16.85
C LEU A 218 6.46 -0.50 18.23
N GLY A 219 5.76 0.59 18.55
CA GLY A 219 4.97 0.72 19.77
C GLY A 219 3.94 -0.40 19.92
N ILE A 220 3.27 -0.79 18.82
CA ILE A 220 2.35 -1.94 18.80
C ILE A 220 3.08 -3.25 19.13
N LEU A 221 4.26 -3.49 18.54
CA LEU A 221 5.01 -4.72 18.79
C LEU A 221 5.58 -4.80 20.21
N LEU A 222 5.92 -3.66 20.83
CA LEU A 222 6.48 -3.60 22.18
C LEU A 222 5.42 -3.66 23.30
N ASN A 223 4.26 -3.05 23.08
CA ASN A 223 3.22 -2.93 24.11
C ASN A 223 2.32 -4.18 24.23
N GLY A 224 2.55 -5.21 23.39
CA GLY A 224 1.75 -6.43 23.38
C GLY A 224 0.28 -6.15 23.04
N ALA A 225 -0.64 -7.01 23.51
CA ALA A 225 -2.08 -6.89 23.30
C ALA A 225 -2.68 -5.66 24.03
N GLY A 226 -2.42 -4.45 23.51
CA GLY A 226 -2.95 -3.17 23.94
C GLY A 226 -4.07 -2.68 23.01
N ASN A 227 -5.12 -2.09 23.61
CA ASN A 227 -6.33 -1.46 23.07
C ASN A 227 -6.79 -1.87 21.64
N ASP A 228 -7.95 -2.54 21.54
CA ASP A 228 -8.59 -2.96 20.28
C ASP A 228 -8.81 -1.81 19.28
N ARG A 229 -8.83 -0.55 19.76
CA ARG A 229 -9.04 0.66 18.94
C ARG A 229 -8.00 0.84 17.83
N ASP A 230 -6.75 0.45 18.04
CA ASP A 230 -5.70 0.66 17.03
C ASP A 230 -5.83 -0.34 15.86
N PHE A 231 -6.36 -1.54 16.12
CA PHE A 231 -6.54 -2.54 15.08
C PHE A 231 -7.69 -2.18 14.14
N THR A 232 -8.80 -1.66 14.68
CA THR A 232 -9.93 -1.17 13.87
C THR A 232 -9.59 0.05 13.01
N ALA A 233 -8.56 0.80 13.39
CA ALA A 233 -8.06 1.90 12.57
C ALA A 233 -7.30 1.41 11.32
N TRP A 234 -6.67 0.23 11.41
CA TRP A 234 -5.87 -0.33 10.31
C TRP A 234 -6.62 -1.33 9.46
N LEU A 235 -7.63 -2.01 10.02
CA LEU A 235 -8.40 -3.01 9.29
C LEU A 235 -9.88 -2.90 9.68
N ALA A 236 -10.73 -2.74 8.67
CA ALA A 236 -12.18 -2.89 8.82
C ALA A 236 -12.66 -3.96 7.85
N ALA A 237 -13.62 -4.78 8.28
CA ALA A 237 -14.22 -5.78 7.43
C ALA A 237 -15.68 -5.96 7.81
N SER A 238 -16.54 -6.10 6.81
CA SER A 238 -17.93 -6.42 7.06
C SER A 238 -18.56 -7.16 5.86
N ARG A 239 -19.78 -7.60 6.07
CA ARG A 239 -20.55 -8.35 5.08
C ARG A 239 -21.47 -7.38 4.34
N THR A 240 -21.49 -7.43 3.01
CA THR A 240 -22.49 -6.69 2.22
C THR A 240 -23.74 -7.52 1.97
N GLN A 241 -23.56 -8.79 1.63
CA GLN A 241 -24.62 -9.72 1.24
C GLN A 241 -24.30 -11.14 1.71
N THR A 242 -25.25 -12.07 1.57
CA THR A 242 -24.98 -13.49 1.79
C THR A 242 -23.77 -13.92 0.97
N ASN A 243 -22.83 -14.60 1.61
CA ASN A 243 -21.60 -15.13 0.97
C ASN A 243 -20.64 -14.07 0.41
N THR A 244 -20.85 -12.78 0.71
CA THR A 244 -20.05 -11.67 0.18
C THR A 244 -19.55 -10.79 1.31
N GLY A 245 -18.26 -10.50 1.33
CA GLY A 245 -17.63 -9.68 2.35
C GLY A 245 -16.56 -8.78 1.77
N TYR A 246 -16.25 -7.72 2.48
CA TYR A 246 -15.18 -6.81 2.13
C TYR A 246 -14.22 -6.62 3.30
N ALA A 247 -13.02 -6.14 2.99
CA ALA A 247 -12.10 -5.61 3.96
C ALA A 247 -11.35 -4.40 3.39
N SER A 248 -11.14 -3.38 4.21
CA SER A 248 -10.19 -2.30 3.98
C SER A 248 -9.00 -2.49 4.92
N VAL A 249 -7.79 -2.26 4.41
CA VAL A 249 -6.54 -2.37 5.17
C VAL A 249 -5.64 -1.16 4.89
N GLU A 250 -5.15 -0.50 5.93
CA GLU A 250 -4.09 0.50 5.84
C GLU A 250 -2.74 -0.20 5.65
N SER A 251 -2.40 -0.49 4.40
CA SER A 251 -1.12 -1.08 4.04
C SER A 251 0.02 -0.06 4.16
N PRO A 252 1.29 -0.50 4.17
CA PRO A 252 2.44 0.42 4.18
C PRO A 252 2.49 1.35 2.95
N ARG A 253 1.72 1.08 1.90
CA ARG A 253 1.64 1.89 0.67
C ARG A 253 0.39 2.75 0.56
N GLY A 254 -0.56 2.58 1.48
CA GLY A 254 -1.86 3.23 1.44
C GLY A 254 -3.01 2.25 1.65
N ARG A 255 -4.23 2.75 1.48
CA ARG A 255 -5.47 2.04 1.75
C ARG A 255 -5.77 1.02 0.64
N LEU A 256 -5.95 -0.23 1.06
CA LEU A 256 -6.18 -1.41 0.21
C LEU A 256 -7.58 -1.94 0.46
N TYR A 257 -8.33 -2.24 -0.60
CA TYR A 257 -9.68 -2.80 -0.50
C TYR A 257 -9.75 -4.19 -1.13
N TYR A 258 -10.46 -5.07 -0.46
CA TYR A 258 -10.83 -6.39 -0.94
C TYR A 258 -12.34 -6.53 -0.92
N PHE A 259 -12.89 -7.05 -2.00
CA PHE A 259 -14.23 -7.59 -2.09
C PHE A 259 -14.10 -9.06 -2.43
N ALA A 260 -14.70 -9.95 -1.64
CA ALA A 260 -14.57 -11.39 -1.81
C ALA A 260 -15.95 -12.06 -1.74
N VAL A 261 -16.18 -13.00 -2.66
CA VAL A 261 -17.34 -13.87 -2.63
C VAL A 261 -16.89 -15.29 -2.35
N VAL A 262 -17.48 -15.92 -1.35
CA VAL A 262 -17.11 -17.26 -0.86
C VAL A 262 -18.24 -18.26 -1.14
N GLN A 263 -17.90 -19.43 -1.64
CA GLN A 263 -18.87 -20.50 -1.87
C GLN A 263 -19.25 -21.19 -0.56
N GLY A 264 -20.39 -21.90 -0.55
CA GLY A 264 -20.86 -22.62 0.64
C GLY A 264 -19.93 -23.74 1.13
N ASP A 265 -19.01 -24.20 0.28
CA ASP A 265 -17.97 -25.17 0.61
C ASP A 265 -16.63 -24.54 1.04
N GLY A 266 -16.60 -23.21 1.26
CA GLY A 266 -15.43 -22.48 1.74
C GLY A 266 -14.40 -22.14 0.66
N ARG A 267 -14.76 -22.22 -0.63
CA ARG A 267 -13.89 -21.83 -1.75
C ARG A 267 -14.10 -20.39 -2.18
N LEU A 268 -13.06 -19.75 -2.72
CA LEU A 268 -13.17 -18.43 -3.31
C LEU A 268 -13.94 -18.52 -4.63
N ARG A 269 -15.06 -17.80 -4.76
CA ARG A 269 -15.81 -17.67 -6.02
C ARG A 269 -15.28 -16.53 -6.86
N ASP A 270 -15.11 -15.37 -6.25
CA ASP A 270 -14.66 -14.14 -6.89
C ASP A 270 -13.90 -13.27 -5.88
N ALA A 271 -12.95 -12.48 -6.35
CA ALA A 271 -12.30 -11.46 -5.56
C ALA A 271 -11.90 -10.26 -6.41
N ARG A 272 -12.23 -9.06 -5.94
CA ARG A 272 -11.82 -7.78 -6.54
C ARG A 272 -10.96 -7.03 -5.54
N VAL A 273 -9.92 -6.38 -6.06
CA VAL A 273 -8.93 -5.68 -5.23
C VAL A 273 -8.74 -4.29 -5.79
N VAL A 274 -8.88 -3.26 -4.95
CA VAL A 274 -8.38 -1.93 -5.29
C VAL A 274 -7.16 -1.67 -4.43
N ALA A 275 -5.98 -1.70 -5.05
CA ALA A 275 -4.74 -1.41 -4.36
C ALA A 275 -4.44 0.11 -4.35
N PRO A 276 -3.52 0.56 -3.48
CA PRO A 276 -3.17 1.98 -3.36
C PRO A 276 -2.68 2.61 -4.67
N THR A 277 -2.03 1.81 -5.52
CA THR A 277 -1.47 2.27 -6.79
C THR A 277 -2.56 2.67 -7.78
N GLU A 278 -3.70 1.99 -7.80
CA GLU A 278 -4.82 2.31 -8.70
C GLU A 278 -5.42 3.69 -8.41
N TRP A 279 -5.41 4.12 -7.13
CA TRP A 279 -5.78 5.48 -6.74
C TRP A 279 -4.69 6.49 -7.15
N ASN A 280 -3.47 6.27 -6.67
CA ASN A 280 -2.37 7.24 -6.81
C ASN A 280 -1.95 7.46 -8.27
N PHE A 281 -2.01 6.41 -9.09
CA PHE A 281 -1.60 6.40 -10.50
C PHE A 281 -2.80 6.33 -11.45
N HIS A 282 -4.00 6.70 -10.99
CA HIS A 282 -5.11 6.98 -11.90
C HIS A 282 -4.67 8.06 -12.93
N PRO A 283 -5.11 7.99 -14.21
CA PRO A 283 -4.74 9.00 -15.22
C PRO A 283 -5.05 10.44 -14.83
N ASP A 284 -6.12 10.64 -14.07
CA ASP A 284 -6.54 11.95 -13.51
C ASP A 284 -6.22 12.06 -11.99
N GLY A 285 -5.38 11.15 -11.51
CA GLY A 285 -5.09 10.91 -10.10
C GLY A 285 -4.02 11.83 -9.50
N PRO A 286 -3.69 11.59 -8.21
CA PRO A 286 -2.72 12.37 -7.46
C PRO A 286 -1.36 12.53 -8.14
N PHE A 287 -0.78 11.44 -8.67
CA PHE A 287 0.52 11.53 -9.33
C PHE A 287 0.45 12.29 -10.66
N ALA A 288 -0.64 12.17 -11.43
CA ALA A 288 -0.83 12.96 -12.65
C ALA A 288 -0.88 14.46 -12.34
N ARG A 289 -1.61 14.84 -11.28
CA ARG A 289 -1.67 16.24 -10.80
C ARG A 289 -0.31 16.72 -10.31
N ALA A 290 0.47 15.87 -9.65
CA ALA A 290 1.82 16.21 -9.21
C ALA A 290 2.80 16.42 -10.38
N LEU A 291 2.58 15.74 -11.52
CA LEU A 291 3.38 15.92 -12.73
C LEU A 291 3.04 17.21 -13.49
N ALA A 292 1.79 17.68 -13.41
CA ALA A 292 1.38 18.90 -14.08
C ALA A 292 2.17 20.11 -13.53
N GLY A 293 3.02 20.71 -14.37
CA GLY A 293 3.88 21.81 -13.96
C GLY A 293 5.12 21.39 -13.15
N PHE A 294 5.40 20.09 -13.03
CA PHE A 294 6.61 19.60 -12.38
C PHE A 294 7.85 20.05 -13.15
N ARG A 295 8.85 20.59 -12.44
CA ARG A 295 10.15 20.97 -12.99
C ARG A 295 11.20 19.97 -12.51
N PRO A 296 11.65 19.05 -13.38
CA PRO A 296 12.69 18.09 -13.03
C PRO A 296 14.00 18.78 -12.65
N ASP A 297 14.66 18.29 -11.61
CA ASP A 297 16.05 18.63 -11.31
C ASP A 297 16.98 17.53 -11.86
N GLY A 298 17.93 17.92 -12.71
CA GLY A 298 18.81 16.99 -13.42
C GLY A 298 18.11 16.15 -14.49
N ASP A 299 18.45 14.85 -14.54
CA ASP A 299 17.87 13.92 -15.52
C ASP A 299 16.36 13.75 -15.30
N THR A 300 15.57 14.03 -16.35
CA THR A 300 14.10 14.08 -16.23
C THR A 300 13.48 12.74 -15.89
N VAL A 301 13.95 11.67 -16.53
CA VAL A 301 13.42 10.31 -16.30
C VAL A 301 13.64 9.93 -14.84
N THR A 302 14.86 10.17 -14.32
CA THR A 302 15.23 9.90 -12.93
C THR A 302 14.42 10.76 -11.96
N ALA A 303 14.24 12.05 -12.24
CA ALA A 303 13.48 12.96 -11.38
C ALA A 303 11.99 12.55 -11.27
N ILE A 304 11.35 12.21 -12.40
CA ILE A 304 9.96 11.74 -12.43
C ILE A 304 9.85 10.37 -11.73
N ALA A 305 10.81 9.46 -11.92
CA ALA A 305 10.83 8.17 -11.23
C ALA A 305 10.97 8.34 -9.70
N ARG A 306 11.79 9.29 -9.25
CA ARG A 306 11.91 9.65 -7.83
C ARG A 306 10.60 10.23 -7.27
N LEU A 307 9.93 11.10 -8.03
CA LEU A 307 8.61 11.62 -7.63
C LEU A 307 7.59 10.47 -7.54
N ALA A 308 7.53 9.59 -8.55
CA ALA A 308 6.64 8.43 -8.54
C ALA A 308 6.86 7.53 -7.32
N ALA A 309 8.11 7.30 -6.93
CA ALA A 309 8.44 6.49 -5.75
C ALA A 309 7.87 7.07 -4.44
N GLN A 310 7.64 8.38 -4.35
CA GLN A 310 6.99 9.00 -3.17
C GLN A 310 5.53 8.58 -3.02
N PHE A 311 4.84 8.30 -4.13
CA PHE A 311 3.47 7.76 -4.16
C PHE A 311 3.40 6.24 -3.89
N SER A 312 4.54 5.63 -3.54
CA SER A 312 4.66 4.25 -3.07
C SER A 312 3.97 3.20 -3.97
N PRO A 313 4.30 3.14 -5.27
CA PRO A 313 3.73 2.14 -6.19
C PRO A 313 4.02 0.70 -5.73
N CYS A 314 3.09 -0.21 -6.01
CA CYS A 314 3.23 -1.65 -5.74
C CYS A 314 3.92 -2.40 -6.88
N VAL A 315 4.18 -1.74 -8.02
CA VAL A 315 4.77 -2.32 -9.23
C VAL A 315 5.84 -1.40 -9.81
N ALA A 316 6.60 -1.89 -10.80
CA ALA A 316 7.56 -1.07 -11.52
C ALA A 316 6.87 0.12 -12.21
N VAL A 317 7.57 1.27 -12.22
CA VAL A 317 7.16 2.48 -12.94
C VAL A 317 8.18 2.75 -14.02
N ASP A 318 7.76 2.58 -15.27
CA ASP A 318 8.56 2.91 -16.44
C ASP A 318 8.26 4.33 -16.88
N VAL A 319 9.29 5.18 -16.87
CA VAL A 319 9.18 6.58 -17.28
C VAL A 319 9.84 6.74 -18.63
N VAL A 320 9.08 7.23 -19.62
CA VAL A 320 9.56 7.39 -21.00
C VAL A 320 9.16 8.76 -21.57
N PRO A 321 10.01 9.40 -22.37
CA PRO A 321 9.59 10.58 -23.14
C PRO A 321 8.49 10.19 -24.13
N LYS A 322 7.52 11.08 -24.37
CA LYS A 322 6.59 10.95 -25.50
C LYS A 322 7.38 10.99 -26.80
N GLY A 323 7.15 10.02 -27.68
CA GLY A 323 7.78 9.99 -28.99
C GLY A 323 7.11 10.96 -29.98
N PRO A 324 7.75 11.29 -31.11
CA PRO A 324 7.14 12.10 -32.17
C PRO A 324 5.91 11.43 -32.82
N ALA A 325 5.63 10.15 -32.55
CA ALA A 325 4.47 9.41 -33.04
C ALA A 325 3.29 9.38 -32.04
N ASP A 326 3.44 10.00 -30.86
CA ASP A 326 2.42 10.05 -29.80
C ASP A 326 1.68 11.41 -29.73
N ALA A 327 1.80 12.24 -30.78
CA ALA A 327 1.20 13.58 -30.92
C ALA A 327 0.04 13.60 -31.93
#